data_AF-A0A087DC73-F1
#
_entry.id   AF-A0A087DC73-F1
#
_cell.length_a   1.000
_cell.length_b   1.000
_cell.length_c   1.000
_cell.angle_alpha   90.00
_cell.angle_beta   90.00
_cell.angle_gamma   90.00
#
_symmetry.space_group_name_H-M   'P 1'
#
loop_
_entity.id
_entity.type
_entity.pdbx_description
1 polymer ?
#
loop_
_entity_poly.entity_id
_entity_poly.type
_entity_poly.pdbx_seq_one_letter_code
_entity_poly.pdbx_strand_id
1 'polypeptide(L)'
;MSENVETNTVEPQDPKIGLKIAAERLSIVRYVFLVQIEDGIASAAQRASLEYADAVLIGWPETDSSEVVDLTDAQLKVVREHMELMEGYISKFSQMEHDGDIDGMTDTLIRITERVAEVRRLYQPEFPLPTFAEIRRVVQDEWDEDMGKIDPQENDPTADEMEQETEFADGQGDEANEGGQA
;
A
#
# COMPACT_ATOMS: atom_id res chain seq x y z
N MET A 1 -4.91 -61.12 -11.40
CA MET A 1 -4.11 -59.95 -11.01
C MET A 1 -4.98 -58.74 -11.28
N SER A 2 -5.70 -58.29 -10.26
CA SER A 2 -6.56 -57.12 -10.35
C SER A 2 -5.70 -55.93 -9.97
N GLU A 3 -5.37 -55.08 -10.93
CA GLU A 3 -4.72 -53.80 -10.66
C GLU A 3 -5.73 -52.91 -9.94
N ASN A 4 -5.42 -52.59 -8.69
CA ASN A 4 -6.08 -51.51 -7.98
C ASN A 4 -5.67 -50.21 -8.67
N VAL A 5 -6.60 -49.61 -9.41
CA VAL A 5 -6.50 -48.21 -9.81
C VAL A 5 -6.57 -47.39 -8.53
N GLU A 6 -5.41 -46.96 -8.05
CA GLU A 6 -5.27 -45.96 -7.02
C GLU A 6 -5.98 -44.71 -7.54
N THR A 7 -7.15 -44.43 -6.98
CA THR A 7 -7.90 -43.22 -7.25
C THR A 7 -7.02 -42.08 -6.78
N ASN A 8 -6.49 -41.31 -7.73
CA ASN A 8 -5.71 -40.11 -7.51
C ASN A 8 -6.60 -39.14 -6.72
N THR A 9 -6.53 -39.22 -5.40
CA THR A 9 -7.22 -38.35 -4.47
C THR A 9 -6.47 -37.04 -4.54
N VAL A 10 -7.00 -36.11 -5.33
CA VAL A 10 -6.58 -34.71 -5.30
C VAL A 10 -6.65 -34.29 -3.83
N GLU A 11 -5.49 -33.98 -3.24
CA GLU A 11 -5.44 -33.45 -1.88
C GLU A 11 -6.43 -32.28 -1.80
N PRO A 12 -7.28 -32.22 -0.76
CA PRO A 12 -8.20 -31.11 -0.62
C PRO A 12 -7.36 -29.83 -0.57
N GLN A 13 -7.55 -28.94 -1.56
CA GLN A 13 -6.92 -27.63 -1.52
C GLN A 13 -7.29 -26.96 -0.21
N ASP A 14 -6.29 -26.42 0.50
CA ASP A 14 -6.51 -25.67 1.72
C ASP A 14 -7.58 -24.59 1.46
N PRO A 15 -8.75 -24.67 2.12
CA PRO A 15 -9.85 -23.74 1.86
C PRO A 15 -9.43 -22.30 2.16
N LYS A 16 -8.43 -22.06 3.02
CA LYS A 16 -7.93 -20.74 3.40
C LYS A 16 -6.84 -20.21 2.47
N ILE A 17 -6.45 -20.94 1.43
CA ILE A 17 -5.39 -20.50 0.48
C ILE A 17 -5.70 -19.14 -0.17
N GLY A 18 -6.99 -18.85 -0.41
CA GLY A 18 -7.42 -17.58 -0.98
C GLY A 18 -7.06 -16.37 -0.11
N LEU A 19 -7.04 -16.54 1.23
CA LEU A 19 -6.64 -15.50 2.17
C LEU A 19 -5.16 -15.15 1.98
N LYS A 20 -4.28 -16.16 1.89
CA LYS A 20 -2.85 -15.96 1.67
C LYS A 20 -2.56 -15.29 0.33
N ILE A 21 -3.13 -15.83 -0.75
CA ILE A 21 -2.89 -15.30 -2.10
C ILE A 21 -3.36 -13.84 -2.21
N ALA A 22 -4.52 -13.49 -1.65
CA ALA A 22 -5.03 -12.13 -1.70
C ALA A 22 -4.05 -11.12 -1.07
N ALA A 23 -3.50 -11.44 0.10
CA ALA A 23 -2.51 -10.60 0.78
C ALA A 23 -1.22 -10.45 -0.04
N GLU A 24 -0.68 -11.56 -0.54
CA GLU A 24 0.54 -11.57 -1.36
C GLU A 24 0.37 -10.72 -2.62
N ARG A 25 -0.75 -10.88 -3.32
CA ARG A 25 -1.05 -10.14 -4.54
C ARG A 25 -1.16 -8.64 -4.29
N LEU A 26 -1.91 -8.23 -3.27
CA LEU A 26 -2.03 -6.81 -2.93
C LEU A 26 -0.68 -6.23 -2.51
N SER A 27 0.11 -6.96 -1.73
CA SER A 27 1.43 -6.52 -1.27
C SER A 27 2.37 -6.22 -2.44
N ILE A 28 2.37 -7.07 -3.48
CA ILE A 28 3.19 -6.87 -4.68
C ILE A 28 2.75 -5.65 -5.47
N VAL A 29 1.46 -5.55 -5.83
CA VAL A 29 0.99 -4.42 -6.66
C VAL A 29 1.08 -3.09 -5.93
N ARG A 30 0.88 -3.08 -4.60
CA ARG A 30 1.12 -1.91 -3.76
C ARG A 30 2.58 -1.47 -3.83
N TYR A 31 3.52 -2.41 -3.71
CA TYR A 31 4.95 -2.11 -3.80
C TYR A 31 5.33 -1.55 -5.19
N VAL A 32 4.83 -2.16 -6.26
CA VAL A 32 5.03 -1.65 -7.62
C VAL A 32 4.50 -0.23 -7.75
N PHE A 33 3.28 0.04 -7.27
CA PHE A 33 2.69 1.37 -7.32
C PHE A 33 3.51 2.41 -6.53
N LEU A 34 4.01 2.05 -5.34
CA LEU A 34 4.84 2.92 -4.51
C LEU A 34 6.07 3.41 -5.29
N VAL A 35 6.76 2.51 -5.99
CA VAL A 35 7.94 2.85 -6.80
C VAL A 35 7.57 3.78 -7.97
N GLN A 36 6.38 3.63 -8.56
CA GLN A 36 5.97 4.48 -9.69
C GLN A 36 5.67 5.93 -9.29
N ILE A 37 5.38 6.20 -8.01
CA ILE A 37 5.07 7.54 -7.51
C ILE A 37 6.18 8.14 -6.64
N GLU A 38 7.33 7.47 -6.55
CA GLU A 38 8.47 7.87 -5.69
C GLU A 38 9.18 9.14 -6.24
N ASP A 39 9.15 9.33 -7.55
CA ASP A 39 9.75 10.49 -8.21
C ASP A 39 8.82 11.71 -8.14
N GLY A 40 8.81 12.39 -6.98
CA GLY A 40 8.13 13.66 -6.76
C GLY A 40 7.15 13.62 -5.58
N ILE A 41 6.35 14.70 -5.44
CA ILE A 41 5.32 14.75 -4.40
C ILE A 41 4.07 14.04 -4.94
N ALA A 42 3.78 12.85 -4.42
CA ALA A 42 2.58 12.10 -4.75
C ALA A 42 1.31 12.93 -4.49
N SER A 43 0.33 12.87 -5.39
CA SER A 43 -0.96 13.55 -5.18
C SER A 43 -1.75 12.94 -4.02
N ALA A 44 -2.71 13.69 -3.47
CA ALA A 44 -3.62 13.20 -2.43
C ALA A 44 -4.34 11.89 -2.84
N ALA A 45 -4.70 11.73 -4.13
CA ALA A 45 -5.36 10.53 -4.62
C ALA A 45 -4.42 9.31 -4.64
N GLN A 46 -3.17 9.50 -5.07
CA GLN A 46 -2.13 8.47 -5.07
C GLN A 46 -1.78 8.05 -3.64
N ARG A 47 -1.67 9.03 -2.72
CA ARG A 47 -1.44 8.76 -1.30
C ARG A 47 -2.62 7.99 -0.68
N ALA A 48 -3.86 8.40 -0.98
CA ALA A 48 -5.04 7.72 -0.47
C ALA A 48 -5.17 6.27 -0.97
N SER A 49 -4.78 5.96 -2.21
CA SER A 49 -4.83 4.60 -2.73
C SER A 49 -3.80 3.68 -2.03
N LEU A 50 -2.59 4.19 -1.76
CA LEU A 50 -1.57 3.48 -0.97
C LEU A 50 -2.00 3.26 0.47
N GLU A 51 -2.48 4.31 1.15
CA GLU A 51 -2.93 4.21 2.54
C GLU A 51 -4.12 3.26 2.70
N TYR A 52 -4.99 3.18 1.69
CA TYR A 52 -6.06 2.20 1.68
C TYR A 52 -5.55 0.76 1.56
N ALA A 53 -4.57 0.52 0.68
CA ALA A 53 -3.92 -0.79 0.58
C ALA A 53 -3.23 -1.17 1.90
N ASP A 54 -2.55 -0.23 2.55
CA ASP A 54 -1.96 -0.42 3.88
C ASP A 54 -2.99 -0.75 4.96
N ALA A 55 -4.08 0.01 5.02
CA ALA A 55 -5.14 -0.21 5.98
C ALA A 55 -5.82 -1.58 5.80
N VAL A 56 -5.86 -2.12 4.58
CA VAL A 56 -6.37 -3.47 4.32
C VAL A 56 -5.34 -4.55 4.66
N LEU A 57 -4.05 -4.29 4.53
CA LEU A 57 -2.98 -5.24 4.84
C LEU A 57 -2.55 -5.24 6.32
N ILE A 58 -2.80 -4.16 7.05
CA ILE A 58 -2.37 -4.05 8.44
C ILE A 58 -3.00 -5.13 9.32
N GLY A 59 -2.16 -5.81 10.10
CA GLY A 59 -2.60 -6.91 10.96
C GLY A 59 -3.25 -8.07 10.21
N TRP A 60 -2.85 -8.32 8.96
CA TRP A 60 -3.35 -9.47 8.19
C TRP A 60 -3.18 -10.78 9.00
N PRO A 61 -4.24 -11.59 9.15
CA PRO A 61 -4.18 -12.75 10.02
C PRO A 61 -3.46 -13.93 9.36
N GLU A 62 -2.79 -14.75 10.17
CA GLU A 62 -2.34 -16.09 9.76
C GLU A 62 -3.54 -17.02 9.53
N THR A 63 -3.42 -17.98 8.61
CA THR A 63 -4.55 -18.86 8.22
C THR A 63 -5.04 -19.76 9.35
N ASP A 64 -4.19 -20.08 10.33
CA ASP A 64 -4.50 -20.87 11.52
C ASP A 64 -4.93 -20.03 12.73
N SER A 65 -5.01 -18.71 12.59
CA SER A 65 -5.50 -17.82 13.65
C SER A 65 -6.95 -18.13 14.03
N SER A 66 -7.26 -18.03 15.33
CA SER A 66 -8.62 -18.19 15.85
C SER A 66 -9.58 -17.09 15.37
N GLU A 67 -9.06 -15.98 14.86
CA GLU A 67 -9.85 -14.89 14.27
C GLU A 67 -10.30 -15.21 12.84
N VAL A 68 -9.72 -16.24 12.20
CA VAL A 68 -10.04 -16.66 10.84
C VAL A 68 -11.09 -17.75 10.86
N VAL A 69 -12.29 -17.41 10.39
CA VAL A 69 -13.42 -18.33 10.33
C VAL A 69 -13.32 -19.28 9.13
N ASP A 70 -13.90 -20.47 9.28
CA ASP A 70 -14.08 -21.40 8.16
C ASP A 70 -15.27 -20.97 7.31
N LEU A 71 -15.10 -21.04 5.99
CA LEU A 71 -16.11 -20.62 5.02
C LEU A 71 -16.94 -21.80 4.52
N THR A 72 -18.22 -21.54 4.26
CA THR A 72 -19.09 -22.46 3.51
C THR A 72 -18.69 -22.52 2.03
N ASP A 73 -19.08 -23.59 1.33
CA ASP A 73 -18.84 -23.72 -0.12
C ASP A 73 -19.37 -22.53 -0.94
N ALA A 74 -20.49 -21.94 -0.50
CA ALA A 74 -21.07 -20.76 -1.11
C ALA A 74 -20.17 -19.53 -0.93
N GLN A 75 -19.64 -19.31 0.28
CA GLN A 75 -18.69 -18.23 0.55
C GLN A 75 -17.35 -18.45 -0.16
N LEU A 76 -16.86 -19.69 -0.25
CA LEU A 76 -15.67 -20.03 -1.02
C LEU A 76 -15.83 -19.74 -2.51
N LYS A 77 -17.05 -19.87 -3.05
CA LYS A 77 -17.34 -19.43 -4.42
C LYS A 77 -17.23 -17.91 -4.55
N VAL A 78 -17.75 -17.15 -3.60
CA VAL A 78 -17.62 -15.69 -3.58
C VAL A 78 -16.15 -15.27 -3.49
N VAL A 79 -15.34 -15.94 -2.64
CA VAL A 79 -13.88 -15.71 -2.60
C VAL A 79 -13.27 -15.89 -3.98
N ARG A 80 -13.58 -17.00 -4.69
CA ARG A 80 -13.05 -17.22 -6.05
C ARG A 80 -13.46 -16.12 -7.02
N GLU A 81 -14.70 -15.64 -6.97
CA GLU A 81 -15.16 -14.54 -7.82
C GLU A 81 -14.38 -13.23 -7.54
N HIS A 82 -14.10 -12.91 -6.27
CA HIS A 82 -13.24 -11.78 -5.92
C HIS A 82 -11.81 -11.96 -6.40
N MET A 83 -11.25 -13.17 -6.28
CA MET A 83 -9.90 -13.49 -6.76
C MET A 83 -9.79 -13.37 -8.29
N GLU A 84 -10.77 -13.87 -9.03
CA GLU A 84 -10.81 -13.75 -10.49
C GLU A 84 -10.86 -12.28 -10.94
N LEU A 85 -11.70 -11.47 -10.28
CA LEU A 85 -11.75 -10.03 -10.54
C LEU A 85 -10.43 -9.33 -10.17
N MET A 86 -9.83 -9.69 -9.04
CA MET A 86 -8.55 -9.15 -8.60
C MET A 86 -7.45 -9.41 -9.64
N GLU A 87 -7.29 -10.66 -10.09
CA GLU A 87 -6.29 -11.03 -11.11
C GLU A 87 -6.55 -10.32 -12.46
N GLY A 88 -7.82 -10.14 -12.82
CA GLY A 88 -8.21 -9.34 -13.98
C GLY A 88 -7.81 -7.86 -13.86
N TYR A 89 -7.89 -7.28 -12.66
CA TYR A 89 -7.40 -5.92 -12.39
C TYR A 89 -5.88 -5.84 -12.34
N ILE A 90 -5.20 -6.85 -11.77
CA ILE A 90 -3.72 -6.91 -11.78
C ILE A 90 -3.19 -6.95 -13.21
N SER A 91 -3.83 -7.71 -14.10
CA SER A 91 -3.46 -7.75 -15.52
C SER A 91 -3.56 -6.37 -16.18
N LYS A 92 -4.58 -5.57 -15.84
CA LYS A 92 -4.72 -4.18 -16.33
C LYS A 92 -3.69 -3.25 -15.70
N PHE A 93 -3.46 -3.41 -14.40
CA PHE A 93 -2.47 -2.65 -13.64
C PHE A 93 -1.07 -2.80 -14.25
N SER A 94 -0.65 -4.02 -14.59
CA SER A 94 0.64 -4.27 -15.25
C SER A 94 0.72 -3.66 -16.65
N GLN A 95 -0.39 -3.59 -17.39
CA GLN A 95 -0.40 -2.89 -18.67
C GLN A 95 -0.27 -1.37 -18.48
N MET A 96 -0.95 -0.81 -17.48
CA MET A 96 -0.85 0.62 -17.15
C MET A 96 0.55 0.98 -16.65
N GLU A 97 1.20 0.12 -15.87
CA GLU A 97 2.60 0.25 -15.48
C GLU A 97 3.51 0.36 -16.71
N HIS A 98 3.36 -0.56 -17.66
CA HIS A 98 4.12 -0.53 -18.91
C HIS A 98 3.89 0.76 -19.72
N ASP A 99 2.66 1.27 -19.71
CA ASP A 99 2.27 2.45 -20.47
C ASP A 99 2.55 3.79 -19.72
N GLY A 100 3.00 3.72 -18.46
CA GLY A 100 3.24 4.88 -17.59
C GLY A 100 1.96 5.60 -17.14
N ASP A 101 0.81 4.92 -17.15
CA ASP A 101 -0.49 5.48 -16.79
C ASP A 101 -0.72 5.44 -15.27
N ILE A 102 -0.10 6.38 -14.56
CA ILE A 102 -0.15 6.45 -13.09
C ILE A 102 -1.57 6.70 -12.56
N ASP A 103 -2.38 7.51 -13.25
CA ASP A 103 -3.76 7.77 -12.85
C ASP A 103 -4.60 6.49 -12.98
N GLY A 104 -4.44 5.74 -14.08
CA GLY A 104 -5.05 4.44 -14.26
C GLY A 104 -4.60 3.41 -13.22
N MET A 105 -3.31 3.40 -12.87
CA MET A 105 -2.77 2.55 -11.80
C MET A 105 -3.38 2.90 -10.44
N THR A 106 -3.56 4.19 -10.14
CA THR A 106 -4.19 4.67 -8.89
C THR A 106 -5.60 4.12 -8.73
N ASP A 107 -6.44 4.30 -9.75
CA ASP A 107 -7.81 3.80 -9.77
C ASP A 107 -7.88 2.27 -9.70
N THR A 108 -6.92 1.60 -10.36
CA THR A 108 -6.89 0.13 -10.40
C THR A 108 -6.40 -0.47 -9.09
N LEU A 109 -5.44 0.15 -8.40
CA LEU A 109 -4.99 -0.27 -7.07
C LEU A 109 -6.15 -0.23 -6.06
N ILE A 110 -7.01 0.79 -6.12
CA ILE A 110 -8.22 0.88 -5.28
C ILE A 110 -9.12 -0.34 -5.54
N ARG A 111 -9.38 -0.68 -6.81
CA ARG A 111 -10.24 -1.82 -7.18
C ARG A 111 -9.66 -3.17 -6.73
N ILE A 112 -8.35 -3.37 -6.85
CA ILE A 112 -7.67 -4.57 -6.34
C ILE A 112 -7.83 -4.62 -4.82
N THR A 113 -7.53 -3.51 -4.13
CA THR A 113 -7.63 -3.40 -2.67
C THR A 113 -9.04 -3.71 -2.18
N GLU A 114 -10.08 -3.22 -2.86
CA GLU A 114 -11.47 -3.59 -2.56
C GLU A 114 -11.73 -5.09 -2.68
N ARG A 115 -11.21 -5.76 -3.72
CA ARG A 115 -11.40 -7.22 -3.85
C ARG A 115 -10.74 -7.96 -2.69
N VAL A 116 -9.55 -7.53 -2.27
CA VAL A 116 -8.83 -8.12 -1.13
C VAL A 116 -9.52 -7.82 0.19
N ALA A 117 -10.06 -6.62 0.37
CA ALA A 117 -10.87 -6.28 1.53
C ALA A 117 -12.10 -7.19 1.64
N GLU A 118 -12.81 -7.46 0.53
CA GLU A 118 -13.96 -8.37 0.53
C GLU A 118 -13.56 -9.82 0.88
N VAL A 119 -12.41 -10.30 0.37
CA VAL A 119 -11.87 -11.61 0.79
C VAL A 119 -11.60 -11.62 2.30
N ARG A 120 -10.95 -10.58 2.84
CA ARG A 120 -10.67 -10.47 4.27
C ARG A 120 -11.95 -10.39 5.11
N ARG A 121 -12.97 -9.64 4.69
CA ARG A 121 -14.27 -9.55 5.39
C ARG A 121 -14.95 -10.91 5.54
N LEU A 122 -14.79 -11.81 4.56
CA LEU A 122 -15.35 -13.15 4.66
C LEU A 122 -14.65 -13.99 5.73
N TYR A 123 -13.31 -13.96 5.73
CA TYR A 123 -12.50 -14.75 6.66
C TYR A 123 -12.37 -14.15 8.06
N GLN A 124 -12.47 -12.83 8.22
CA GLN A 124 -12.28 -12.11 9.49
C GLN A 124 -13.38 -11.05 9.66
N PRO A 125 -14.66 -11.44 9.80
CA PRO A 125 -15.81 -10.53 9.75
C PRO A 125 -15.84 -9.48 10.87
N GLU A 126 -15.22 -9.79 12.02
CA GLU A 126 -15.16 -8.88 13.17
C GLU A 126 -14.03 -7.86 13.07
N PHE A 127 -13.12 -7.99 12.10
CA PHE A 127 -12.03 -7.03 11.92
C PHE A 127 -12.54 -5.79 11.17
N PRO A 128 -12.41 -4.59 11.77
CA PRO A 128 -12.90 -3.37 11.15
C PRO A 128 -12.00 -2.99 9.97
N LEU A 129 -12.57 -3.03 8.76
CA LEU A 129 -11.89 -2.56 7.56
C LEU A 129 -12.51 -1.24 7.07
N PRO A 130 -11.71 -0.18 6.90
CA PRO A 130 -12.19 1.06 6.34
C PRO A 130 -12.62 0.87 4.88
N THR A 131 -13.35 1.85 4.38
CA THR A 131 -13.64 2.04 2.96
C THR A 131 -12.64 3.02 2.37
N PHE A 132 -12.45 2.96 1.05
CA PHE A 132 -11.63 3.95 0.36
C PHE A 132 -12.13 5.39 0.59
N ALA A 133 -13.45 5.59 0.67
CA ALA A 133 -14.03 6.91 0.89
C ALA A 133 -13.63 7.50 2.26
N GLU A 134 -13.54 6.66 3.30
CA GLU A 134 -13.09 7.09 4.63
C GLU A 134 -11.61 7.47 4.62
N ILE A 135 -10.75 6.64 4.01
CA ILE A 135 -9.31 6.92 3.87
C ILE A 135 -9.09 8.18 3.06
N ARG A 136 -9.70 8.28 1.87
CA ARG A 136 -9.54 9.44 0.98
C ARG A 136 -9.92 10.75 1.68
N ARG A 137 -10.96 10.75 2.52
CA ARG A 137 -11.34 11.95 3.26
C ARG A 137 -10.22 12.38 4.23
N VAL A 138 -9.72 11.45 5.03
CA VAL A 138 -8.64 11.74 6.01
C VAL A 138 -7.38 12.22 5.28
N VAL A 139 -6.97 11.53 4.23
CA VAL A 139 -5.78 11.90 3.45
C VAL A 139 -5.95 13.27 2.78
N GLN A 140 -7.13 13.58 2.26
CA GLN A 140 -7.38 14.90 1.67
C GLN A 140 -7.32 16.00 2.74
N ASP A 141 -7.92 15.78 3.90
CA ASP A 141 -7.91 16.74 5.02
C ASP A 141 -6.45 17.02 5.46
N GLU A 142 -5.62 15.98 5.58
CA GLU A 142 -4.18 16.11 5.90
C GLU A 142 -3.40 16.84 4.79
N TRP A 143 -3.66 16.47 3.53
CA TRP A 143 -2.99 17.08 2.39
C TRP A 143 -3.30 18.58 2.28
N ASP A 144 -4.55 18.98 2.46
CA ASP A 144 -4.96 20.38 2.40
C ASP A 144 -4.32 21.19 3.53
N GLU A 145 -4.17 20.59 4.72
CA GLU A 145 -3.47 21.19 5.85
C GLU A 145 -1.97 21.37 5.54
N ASP A 146 -1.32 20.35 4.99
CA ASP A 146 0.11 20.37 4.69
C ASP A 146 0.44 21.33 3.54
N MET A 147 -0.35 21.32 2.47
CA MET A 147 -0.17 22.26 1.36
C MET A 147 -0.51 23.70 1.76
N GLY A 148 -1.43 23.90 2.72
CA GLY A 148 -1.75 25.23 3.25
C GLY A 148 -0.62 25.86 4.07
N LYS A 149 0.37 25.08 4.51
CA LYS A 149 1.56 25.55 5.25
C LYS A 149 2.72 25.97 4.34
N ILE A 150 2.68 25.63 3.05
CA ILE A 150 3.74 25.98 2.09
C ILE A 150 3.47 27.39 1.57
N ASP A 151 4.33 28.35 1.91
CA ASP A 151 4.30 29.71 1.33
C ASP A 151 4.87 29.67 -0.11
N PRO A 152 4.12 30.06 -1.15
CA PRO A 152 4.66 30.16 -2.51
C PRO A 152 5.81 31.18 -2.65
N GLN A 153 6.05 32.01 -1.64
CA GLN A 153 7.09 33.06 -1.62
C GLN A 153 8.35 32.68 -0.83
N GLU A 154 8.38 31.55 -0.13
CA GLU A 154 9.64 30.93 0.29
C GLU A 154 10.27 30.27 -0.94
N ASN A 155 11.00 31.09 -1.72
CA ASN A 155 11.87 30.59 -2.76
C ASN A 155 12.82 29.55 -2.15
N ASP A 156 13.11 28.47 -2.88
CA ASP A 156 14.27 27.63 -2.61
C ASP A 156 15.44 28.55 -2.22
N PRO A 157 16.10 28.34 -1.06
CA PRO A 157 17.22 29.15 -0.68
C PRO A 157 18.20 29.13 -1.85
N THR A 158 18.49 30.32 -2.37
CA THR A 158 19.45 30.42 -3.47
C THR A 158 20.78 29.85 -2.97
N ALA A 159 21.59 29.26 -3.86
CA ALA A 159 22.88 28.70 -3.46
C ALA A 159 23.73 29.70 -2.65
N ASP A 160 23.57 31.00 -2.91
CA ASP A 160 24.20 32.11 -2.19
C ASP A 160 23.73 32.27 -0.73
N GLU A 161 22.45 31.95 -0.43
CA GLU A 161 21.89 31.96 0.94
C GLU A 161 22.34 30.73 1.75
N MET A 162 22.48 29.57 1.09
CA MET A 162 23.03 28.35 1.71
C MET A 162 24.53 28.49 2.01
N GLU A 163 25.31 29.16 1.14
CA GLU A 163 26.71 29.49 1.41
C GLU A 163 26.85 30.44 2.60
N GLN A 164 25.99 31.47 2.70
CA GLN A 164 26.02 32.41 3.83
C GLN A 164 25.71 31.76 5.18
N GLU A 165 24.77 30.81 5.25
CA GLU A 165 24.51 30.06 6.48
C GLU A 165 25.68 29.15 6.87
N THR A 166 26.38 28.58 5.89
CA THR A 166 27.56 27.73 6.12
C THR A 166 28.76 28.56 6.62
N GLU A 167 28.98 29.75 6.03
CA GLU A 167 30.01 30.70 6.49
C GLU A 167 29.72 31.27 7.88
N PHE A 168 28.44 31.52 8.23
CA PHE A 168 28.05 31.95 9.57
C PHE A 168 28.23 30.86 10.63
N ALA A 169 28.03 29.60 10.26
CA ALA A 169 28.24 28.45 11.14
C ALA A 169 29.74 28.20 11.40
N ASP A 170 30.59 28.34 10.38
CA ASP A 170 32.05 28.21 10.52
C ASP A 170 32.68 29.42 11.26
N GLY A 171 32.12 30.63 11.09
CA GLY A 171 32.60 31.83 11.80
C GLY A 171 32.35 31.83 13.31
N GLN A 172 31.37 31.07 13.81
CA GLN A 172 31.13 30.91 15.25
C GLN A 172 32.03 29.84 15.90
N GLY A 173 32.73 29.03 15.12
CA GLY A 173 33.72 28.06 15.62
C GLY A 173 35.04 28.70 16.07
N ASP A 174 35.38 29.87 15.54
CA ASP A 174 36.70 30.49 15.74
C ASP A 174 36.77 31.50 16.90
N GLU A 175 35.64 32.01 17.42
CA GLU A 175 35.67 32.91 18.60
C GLU A 175 35.79 32.17 19.94
N ALA A 176 35.77 30.84 19.96
CA ALA A 176 35.86 30.05 21.19
C ALA A 176 37.28 29.60 21.60
N ASN A 177 38.34 29.94 20.84
CA ASN A 177 39.69 29.44 21.09
C ASN A 177 40.80 30.49 21.32
N GLU A 178 40.46 31.73 21.68
CA GLU A 178 41.46 32.71 22.16
C GLU A 178 41.27 32.99 23.66
N GLY A 179 41.69 32.04 24.50
CA GLY A 179 41.57 32.17 25.94
C GLY A 179 42.40 31.17 26.74
N GLY A 180 43.70 31.02 26.48
CA GLY A 180 44.53 30.20 27.37
C GLY A 180 46.01 30.07 27.03
N GLN A 181 46.84 30.77 27.82
CA GLN A 181 48.21 30.44 28.22
C GLN A 181 49.39 30.88 27.32
N ALA A 182 49.99 32.02 27.68
CA ALA A 182 51.36 32.08 28.25
C ALA A 182 51.56 33.38 29.04
#